data_AF-A0A443R576-F1
#
_entry.id   AF-A0A443R576-F1
#
_cell.length_a   1.000
_cell.length_b   1.000
_cell.length_c   1.000
_cell.angle_alpha   90.00
_cell.angle_beta   90.00
_cell.angle_gamma   90.00
#
_symmetry.space_group_name_H-M   'P 1'
#
loop_
_entity.id
_entity.type
_entity.pdbx_description
1 polymer ?
#
loop_
_entity_poly.entity_id
_entity_poly.type
_entity_poly.pdbx_seq_one_letter_code
_entity_poly.pdbx_strand_id
1 'polypeptide(L)'
;MVFSCFITAYYGVLVSHISSDMEMVRETKEKYIMQLLKECDNLLIKFQNYDGNDMIQVKIYKHTETARIGKQSLVITEGEKTPIVVHFARNDHVDDFVKHVSDFKNDLNVSMYSIQTDQICASQYFQSYGYLSLQQIMLQDFVCTSTYQKAILSNSDDFRDKLVLDVGAGSGILSFFAIQAGARKVYAVEASSMAKHAERLIFNNKLHEKIEVIAGRLEEINIPEKVDMIVSEPMGFILFEERMLETYLHAKKLLHPDGKMFPTRASLHIAPFTDASLYNEWLNRAEFWCQENFHGVDLSSLHTVAVKEYFSQPVLDTFDINICLAESCLYKLDFLTASESDLREIRIPLNFVLQKSGEIHGLAFWFDVEFIGSSETVCLSTSPTQPLTHWFQVRCLIDKPLFVDCGQTLSGFVALKANKKQSYDMDIELFVEGTVLRATNFLDLKNPFYRSTGQMIPGTPRNIAHYSTLANSTLNAEIERK
;
A
#
# COMPACT_ATOMS: atom_id res chain seq x y z
N MET A 1 -10.32 14.47 10.83
CA MET A 1 -10.12 14.53 12.29
C MET A 1 -8.88 13.73 12.61
N VAL A 2 -7.86 14.36 13.18
CA VAL A 2 -6.61 13.71 13.57
C VAL A 2 -6.90 12.82 14.79
N PHE A 3 -6.59 11.53 14.70
CA PHE A 3 -6.66 10.64 15.87
C PHE A 3 -5.55 11.06 16.84
N SER A 4 -5.94 11.45 18.05
CA SER A 4 -5.02 11.81 19.13
C SER A 4 -5.19 10.79 20.26
N CYS A 5 -4.11 10.08 20.59
CA CYS A 5 -4.07 9.17 21.73
C CYS A 5 -3.67 9.96 22.97
N PHE A 6 -4.51 9.95 24.01
CA PHE A 6 -4.13 10.56 25.29
C PHE A 6 -2.96 9.79 25.92
N ILE A 7 -1.91 10.50 26.32
CA ILE A 7 -0.77 9.92 27.03
C ILE A 7 -0.94 10.14 28.53
N THR A 8 -0.98 11.41 28.95
CA THR A 8 -1.03 11.79 30.36
C THR A 8 -1.46 13.25 30.52
N ALA A 9 -1.72 13.68 31.76
CA ALA A 9 -2.03 15.07 32.10
C ALA A 9 -1.25 15.52 33.34
N TYR A 10 -0.77 16.76 33.31
CA TYR A 10 -0.02 17.41 34.39
C TYR A 10 -0.80 18.61 34.92
N TYR A 11 -0.94 18.69 36.24
CA TYR A 11 -1.74 19.71 36.90
C TYR A 11 -0.86 20.81 37.50
N GLY A 12 -1.35 22.06 37.44
CA GLY A 12 -0.68 23.19 38.08
C GLY A 12 0.51 23.74 37.30
N VAL A 13 0.50 23.55 35.97
CA VAL A 13 1.57 23.99 35.08
C VAL A 13 1.43 25.48 34.78
N LEU A 14 2.55 26.21 34.80
CA LEU A 14 2.60 27.63 34.40
C LEU A 14 3.23 27.73 33.01
N VAL A 15 2.70 28.64 32.19
CA VAL A 15 3.18 28.87 30.83
C VAL A 15 3.69 30.29 30.68
N SER A 16 4.89 30.44 30.14
CA SER A 16 5.49 31.75 29.89
C SER A 16 6.08 31.82 28.49
N HIS A 17 6.22 33.03 27.96
CA HIS A 17 6.84 33.29 26.66
C HIS A 17 8.14 34.07 26.85
N ILE A 18 9.19 33.67 26.14
CA ILE A 18 10.49 34.37 26.12
C ILE A 18 10.68 35.04 24.74
N SER A 19 11.32 36.20 24.71
CA SER A 19 11.73 36.89 23.48
C SER A 19 12.91 36.19 22.79
N SER A 20 13.23 36.60 21.57
CA SER A 20 14.48 36.24 20.91
C SER A 20 15.73 36.59 21.72
N ASP A 21 15.65 37.58 22.60
CA ASP A 21 16.77 38.09 23.41
C ASP A 21 16.84 37.46 24.81
N MET A 22 16.14 36.33 25.02
CA MET A 22 16.07 35.59 26.28
C MET A 22 15.45 36.37 27.45
N GLU A 23 14.72 37.45 27.17
CA GLU A 23 13.93 38.18 28.17
C GLU A 23 12.52 37.59 28.28
N MET A 24 12.00 37.51 29.51
CA MET A 24 10.64 37.05 29.76
C MET A 24 9.62 38.09 29.26
N VAL A 25 8.93 37.78 28.16
CA VAL A 25 7.97 38.68 27.50
C VAL A 25 6.60 38.62 28.16
N ARG A 26 6.20 37.43 28.65
CA ARG A 26 4.91 37.24 29.30
C ARG A 26 4.98 36.08 30.29
N GLU A 27 4.67 36.35 31.55
CA GLU A 27 4.49 35.33 32.59
C GLU A 27 3.00 35.22 32.91
N THR A 28 2.39 34.06 32.64
CA THR A 28 1.01 33.83 33.10
C THR A 28 1.06 33.35 34.56
N LYS A 29 0.32 34.04 35.44
CA LYS A 29 0.16 33.61 36.85
C LYS A 29 -0.92 32.53 37.00
N GLU A 30 -1.61 32.20 35.91
CA GLU A 30 -2.67 31.22 35.86
C GLU A 30 -2.12 29.82 35.72
N LYS A 31 -2.67 28.89 36.51
CA LYS A 31 -2.29 27.48 36.48
C LYS A 31 -3.15 26.75 35.46
N TYR A 32 -2.50 25.97 34.60
CA TYR A 32 -3.12 25.15 33.58
C TYR A 32 -3.10 23.66 33.95
N ILE A 33 -4.05 22.94 33.37
CA ILE A 33 -3.99 21.49 33.17
C ILE A 33 -3.35 21.27 31.81
N MET A 34 -2.18 20.65 31.78
CA MET A 34 -1.44 20.33 30.57
C MET A 34 -1.71 18.88 30.17
N GLN A 35 -2.46 18.66 29.09
CA GLN A 35 -2.67 17.35 28.50
C GLN A 35 -1.64 17.09 27.42
N LEU A 36 -1.03 15.90 27.44
CA LEU A 36 -0.12 15.41 26.41
C LEU A 36 -0.84 14.33 25.59
N LEU A 37 -0.93 14.54 24.28
CA LEU A 37 -1.52 13.60 23.34
C LEU A 37 -0.52 13.24 22.24
N LYS A 38 -0.53 11.98 21.79
CA LYS A 38 0.22 11.51 20.61
C LYS A 38 -0.69 11.63 19.38
N GLU A 39 -0.30 12.46 18.42
CA GLU A 39 -0.85 12.46 17.07
C GLU A 39 0.08 11.65 16.14
N CYS A 40 -0.30 11.45 14.88
CA CYS A 40 0.46 10.63 13.93
C CYS A 40 1.88 11.14 13.69
N ASP A 41 2.09 12.47 13.71
CA ASP A 41 3.34 13.14 13.33
C ASP A 41 3.93 14.03 14.44
N ASN A 42 3.20 14.23 15.55
CA ASN A 42 3.57 15.16 16.62
C ASN A 42 3.08 14.70 18.00
N LEU A 43 3.65 15.27 19.05
CA LEU A 43 3.01 15.33 20.36
C LEU A 43 2.24 16.66 20.46
N LEU A 44 0.94 16.57 20.66
CA LEU A 44 0.09 17.73 20.90
C LEU A 44 -0.01 17.98 22.39
N ILE A 45 0.36 19.18 22.81
CA ILE A 45 0.23 19.67 24.17
C ILE A 45 -0.94 20.64 24.21
N LYS A 46 -1.93 20.37 25.06
CA LYS A 46 -3.06 21.26 25.31
C LYS A 46 -2.98 21.78 26.73
N PHE A 47 -2.90 23.10 26.89
CA PHE A 47 -3.04 23.77 28.17
C PHE A 47 -4.46 24.28 28.28
N GLN A 48 -5.18 23.88 29.33
CA GLN A 48 -6.53 24.34 29.63
C GLN A 48 -6.56 24.93 31.03
N ASN A 49 -7.09 26.14 31.18
CA ASN A 49 -7.31 26.71 32.51
C ASN A 49 -8.46 25.97 33.24
N TYR A 50 -8.51 26.07 34.57
CA TYR A 50 -9.50 25.34 35.38
C TYR A 50 -10.96 25.77 35.10
N ASP A 51 -11.16 26.99 34.61
CA ASP A 51 -12.47 27.51 34.23
C ASP A 51 -12.88 27.13 32.79
N GLY A 52 -11.99 26.47 32.04
CA GLY A 52 -12.23 25.98 30.67
C GLY A 52 -12.27 27.05 29.57
N ASN A 53 -12.03 28.32 29.91
CA ASN A 53 -12.16 29.48 29.02
C ASN A 53 -10.93 29.73 28.14
N ASP A 54 -9.73 29.34 28.57
CA ASP A 54 -8.49 29.55 27.82
C ASP A 54 -7.84 28.22 27.45
N MET A 55 -7.51 28.09 26.16
CA MET A 55 -6.86 26.92 25.60
C MET A 55 -5.64 27.33 24.76
N ILE A 56 -4.45 26.92 25.18
CA ILE A 56 -3.20 27.07 24.43
C ILE A 56 -2.81 25.71 23.87
N GLN A 57 -2.38 25.66 22.60
CA GLN A 57 -1.94 24.42 21.97
C GLN A 57 -0.52 24.58 21.42
N VAL A 58 0.32 23.59 21.70
CA VAL A 58 1.72 23.53 21.24
C VAL A 58 1.98 22.16 20.66
N LYS A 59 2.65 22.09 19.51
CA LYS A 59 3.02 20.84 18.86
C LYS A 59 4.52 20.61 18.97
N ILE A 60 4.90 19.39 19.34
CA ILE A 60 6.29 18.93 19.31
C ILE A 60 6.43 17.91 18.18
N TYR A 61 7.18 18.29 17.15
CA TYR A 61 7.67 17.40 16.09
C TYR A 61 9.05 16.84 16.45
N LYS A 62 9.53 15.87 15.65
CA LYS A 62 10.85 15.26 15.84
C LYS A 62 12.00 16.28 15.83
N HIS A 63 11.86 17.33 15.03
CA HIS A 63 12.85 18.41 14.89
C HIS A 63 12.61 19.59 15.86
N THR A 64 11.51 19.60 16.62
CA THR A 64 11.21 20.69 17.56
C THR A 64 12.27 20.73 18.65
N GLU A 65 12.89 21.88 18.86
CA GLU A 65 13.92 22.01 19.89
C GLU A 65 13.28 22.08 21.28
N THR A 66 13.85 21.32 22.22
CA THR A 66 13.40 21.30 23.61
C THR A 66 14.60 21.30 24.53
N ALA A 67 14.64 22.22 25.48
CA ALA A 67 15.76 22.33 26.42
C ALA A 67 15.25 22.47 27.86
N ARG A 68 15.80 21.70 28.79
CA ARG A 68 15.46 21.81 30.21
C ARG A 68 16.10 23.07 30.81
N ILE A 69 15.31 23.85 31.54
CA ILE A 69 15.79 24.99 32.32
C ILE A 69 15.59 24.70 33.81
N GLY A 70 16.70 24.47 34.51
CA GLY A 70 16.67 24.12 35.93
C GLY A 70 15.96 22.79 36.21
N LYS A 71 15.42 22.64 37.43
CA LYS A 71 14.81 21.36 37.86
C LYS A 71 13.34 21.21 37.45
N GLN A 72 12.63 22.33 37.26
CA GLN A 72 11.17 22.37 37.13
C GLN A 72 10.65 22.95 35.81
N SER A 73 11.53 23.46 34.94
CA SER A 73 11.10 24.14 33.72
C SER A 73 11.70 23.52 32.46
N LEU A 74 11.00 23.69 31.34
CA LEU A 74 11.44 23.28 30.02
C LEU A 74 11.04 24.34 28.99
N VAL A 75 11.90 24.59 28.00
CA VAL A 75 11.61 25.44 26.84
C VAL A 75 11.30 24.59 25.64
N ILE A 76 10.27 24.98 24.89
CA ILE A 76 9.86 24.40 23.62
C ILE A 76 9.93 25.50 22.56
N THR A 77 10.67 25.25 21.48
CA THR A 77 10.82 26.17 20.35
C THR A 77 10.34 25.50 19.07
N GLU A 78 9.27 26.03 18.47
CA GLU A 78 8.66 25.53 17.24
C GLU A 78 8.93 26.51 16.07
N GLY A 79 10.03 26.32 15.35
CA GLY A 79 10.39 27.16 14.20
C GLY A 79 10.64 28.63 14.59
N GLU A 80 10.09 29.57 13.82
CA GLU A 80 10.20 31.03 14.09
C GLU A 80 9.20 31.56 15.13
N LYS A 81 8.43 30.68 15.79
CA LYS A 81 7.50 31.10 16.85
C LYS A 81 8.24 31.48 18.12
N THR A 82 7.61 32.33 18.93
CA THR A 82 8.14 32.71 20.25
C THR A 82 8.28 31.47 21.14
N PRO A 83 9.48 31.21 21.72
CA PRO A 83 9.70 30.08 22.60
C PRO A 83 8.75 30.10 23.80
N ILE A 84 8.26 28.92 24.17
CA ILE A 84 7.37 28.73 25.31
C ILE A 84 8.13 28.03 26.42
N VAL A 85 8.06 28.59 27.62
CA VAL A 85 8.55 27.98 28.86
C VAL A 85 7.38 27.33 29.58
N VAL A 86 7.54 26.06 29.88
CA VAL A 86 6.60 25.28 30.66
C VAL A 86 7.23 25.01 32.02
N HIS A 87 6.60 25.51 33.08
CA HIS A 87 7.04 25.27 34.46
C HIS A 87 6.09 24.31 35.17
N PHE A 88 6.62 23.18 35.61
CA PHE A 88 5.89 22.10 36.25
C PHE A 88 5.88 22.26 37.76
N ALA A 89 4.75 21.93 38.39
CA ALA A 89 4.61 22.00 39.85
C ALA A 89 5.55 21.03 40.60
N ARG A 90 6.07 19.99 39.94
CA ARG A 90 6.89 18.94 40.54
C ARG A 90 8.03 18.50 39.61
N ASN A 91 9.16 18.10 40.19
CA ASN A 91 10.36 17.70 39.43
C ASN A 91 10.15 16.39 38.65
N ASP A 92 9.48 15.43 39.27
CA ASP A 92 9.16 14.12 38.67
C ASP A 92 8.30 14.27 37.41
N HIS A 93 7.42 15.27 37.36
CA HIS A 93 6.62 15.56 36.17
C HIS A 93 7.46 16.08 35.00
N VAL A 94 8.52 16.85 35.26
CA VAL A 94 9.45 17.28 34.20
C VAL A 94 10.21 16.08 33.66
N ASP A 95 10.71 15.22 34.55
CA ASP A 95 11.48 14.04 34.16
C ASP A 95 10.61 13.08 33.33
N ASP A 96 9.37 12.86 33.75
CA ASP A 96 8.39 12.08 33.01
C ASP A 96 8.04 12.70 31.64
N PHE A 97 7.79 14.02 31.58
CA PHE A 97 7.53 14.70 30.32
C PHE A 97 8.73 14.65 29.36
N VAL A 98 9.94 14.90 29.87
CA VAL A 98 11.19 14.80 29.09
C VAL A 98 11.38 13.38 28.57
N LYS A 99 11.03 12.36 29.37
CA LYS A 99 11.04 10.97 28.92
C LYS A 99 10.06 10.76 27.77
N HIS A 100 8.81 11.21 27.86
CA HIS A 100 7.84 11.08 26.76
C HIS A 100 8.29 11.81 25.48
N VAL A 101 8.87 13.00 25.61
CA VAL A 101 9.42 13.75 24.46
C VAL A 101 10.65 13.04 23.89
N SER A 102 11.53 12.52 24.74
CA SER A 102 12.70 11.72 24.33
C SER A 102 12.26 10.45 23.64
N ASP A 103 11.34 9.69 24.21
CA ASP A 103 10.80 8.45 23.64
C ASP A 103 10.08 8.75 22.32
N PHE A 104 9.38 9.88 22.21
CA PHE A 104 8.82 10.32 20.94
C PHE A 104 9.90 10.72 19.93
N LYS A 105 10.95 11.46 20.32
CA LYS A 105 12.02 11.89 19.38
C LYS A 105 12.92 10.73 18.96
N ASN A 106 13.23 9.86 19.91
CA ASN A 106 14.08 8.68 19.78
C ASN A 106 13.28 7.42 19.48
N ASP A 107 11.97 7.50 19.21
CA ASP A 107 11.12 6.34 18.92
C ASP A 107 11.75 5.57 17.75
N LEU A 108 12.52 4.55 18.11
CA LEU A 108 13.11 3.53 17.27
C LEU A 108 12.03 2.53 16.82
N ASN A 109 10.78 2.70 17.26
CA ASN A 109 9.60 2.13 16.61
C ASN A 109 9.19 2.97 15.40
N VAL A 110 10.15 3.23 14.51
CA VAL A 110 9.77 3.56 13.15
C VAL A 110 9.24 2.25 12.58
N SER A 111 7.92 2.12 12.52
CA SER A 111 7.27 0.98 11.85
C SER A 111 8.03 0.69 10.56
N MET A 112 8.37 -0.58 10.28
CA MET A 112 9.06 -0.94 9.04
C MET A 112 8.36 -0.31 7.83
N TYR A 113 7.03 -0.25 7.88
CA TYR A 113 6.19 0.48 6.93
C TYR A 113 6.60 1.95 6.76
N SER A 114 6.78 2.73 7.85
CA SER A 114 7.15 4.15 7.76
C SER A 114 8.63 4.40 7.44
N ILE A 115 9.51 3.41 7.63
CA ILE A 115 10.88 3.44 7.09
C ILE A 115 10.86 3.19 5.57
N GLN A 116 10.05 2.23 5.14
CA GLN A 116 10.05 1.71 3.78
C GLN A 116 9.14 2.48 2.82
N THR A 117 8.26 3.34 3.34
CA THR A 117 7.24 4.03 2.57
C THR A 117 7.29 5.53 2.83
N ASP A 118 7.28 6.29 1.74
CA ASP A 118 7.12 7.73 1.78
C ASP A 118 5.77 8.10 2.41
N GLN A 119 5.78 9.03 3.37
CA GLN A 119 4.58 9.37 4.15
C GLN A 119 3.44 9.92 3.28
N ILE A 120 3.75 10.65 2.20
CA ILE A 120 2.74 11.20 1.30
C ILE A 120 2.10 10.05 0.53
N CYS A 121 2.91 9.14 -0.02
CA CYS A 121 2.40 7.94 -0.70
C CYS A 121 1.51 7.10 0.22
N ALA A 122 1.96 6.81 1.45
CA ALA A 122 1.14 6.09 2.44
C ALA A 122 -0.19 6.79 2.73
N SER A 123 -0.18 8.12 2.85
CA SER A 123 -1.39 8.90 3.13
C SER A 123 -2.39 8.83 1.97
N GLN A 124 -1.90 8.95 0.73
CA GLN A 124 -2.71 8.86 -0.49
C GLN A 124 -3.28 7.45 -0.67
N TYR A 125 -2.49 6.43 -0.36
CA TYR A 125 -2.90 5.03 -0.38
C TYR A 125 -4.10 4.80 0.55
N PHE A 126 -3.96 5.09 1.85
CA PHE A 126 -5.07 4.88 2.79
C PHE A 126 -6.26 5.81 2.53
N GLN A 127 -6.04 7.02 2.03
CA GLN A 127 -7.13 7.91 1.62
C GLN A 127 -7.94 7.28 0.48
N SER A 128 -7.28 6.65 -0.49
CA SER A 128 -7.93 5.99 -1.62
C SER A 128 -8.79 4.81 -1.17
N TYR A 129 -8.25 3.95 -0.29
CA TYR A 129 -8.98 2.82 0.29
C TYR A 129 -10.12 3.22 1.24
N GLY A 130 -10.12 4.47 1.71
CA GLY A 130 -11.23 5.07 2.46
C GLY A 130 -12.47 5.40 1.64
N TYR A 131 -12.41 5.37 0.30
CA TYR A 131 -13.58 5.64 -0.56
C TYR A 131 -14.44 4.40 -0.78
N LEU A 132 -15.75 4.52 -0.54
CA LEU A 132 -16.74 3.46 -0.82
C LEU A 132 -16.77 3.04 -2.29
N SER A 133 -16.49 3.96 -3.22
CA SER A 133 -16.43 3.64 -4.64
C SER A 133 -15.33 2.63 -4.98
N LEU A 134 -14.17 2.72 -4.33
CA LEU A 134 -13.08 1.77 -4.54
C LEU A 134 -13.43 0.40 -3.93
N GLN A 135 -13.96 0.38 -2.71
CA GLN A 135 -14.49 -0.85 -2.10
C GLN A 135 -15.57 -1.51 -2.97
N GLN A 136 -16.45 -0.71 -3.58
CA GLN A 136 -17.47 -1.22 -4.48
C GLN A 136 -16.86 -1.90 -5.71
N ILE A 137 -15.79 -1.37 -6.31
CA ILE A 137 -15.12 -2.01 -7.45
C ILE A 137 -14.62 -3.40 -7.07
N MET A 138 -13.96 -3.53 -5.91
CA MET A 138 -13.47 -4.82 -5.41
C MET A 138 -14.62 -5.79 -5.09
N LEU A 139 -15.69 -5.32 -4.44
CA LEU A 139 -16.85 -6.15 -4.11
C LEU A 139 -17.68 -6.56 -5.33
N GLN A 140 -17.68 -5.75 -6.40
CA GLN A 140 -18.35 -6.06 -7.66
C GLN A 140 -17.57 -7.03 -8.53
N ASP A 141 -16.28 -7.22 -8.27
CA ASP A 141 -15.54 -8.36 -8.80
C ASP A 141 -16.07 -9.65 -8.16
N PHE A 142 -17.07 -10.22 -8.84
CA PHE A 142 -17.72 -11.44 -8.41
C PHE A 142 -16.76 -12.62 -8.38
N VAL A 143 -15.80 -12.70 -9.31
CA VAL A 143 -14.84 -13.82 -9.38
C VAL A 143 -13.98 -13.81 -8.12
N CYS A 144 -13.41 -12.67 -7.78
CA CYS A 144 -12.63 -12.51 -6.55
C CYS A 144 -13.48 -12.82 -5.31
N THR A 145 -14.56 -12.05 -5.09
CA THR A 145 -15.36 -12.10 -3.86
C THR A 145 -15.98 -13.49 -3.64
N SER A 146 -16.51 -14.12 -4.70
CA SER A 146 -17.12 -15.46 -4.59
C SER A 146 -16.08 -16.57 -4.39
N THR A 147 -14.88 -16.43 -4.96
CA THR A 147 -13.81 -17.43 -4.76
C THR A 147 -13.29 -17.39 -3.33
N TYR A 148 -13.13 -16.20 -2.73
CA TYR A 148 -12.84 -16.06 -1.30
C TYR A 148 -13.93 -16.67 -0.43
N GLN A 149 -15.20 -16.37 -0.71
CA GLN A 149 -16.32 -16.96 0.02
C GLN A 149 -16.31 -18.48 -0.10
N LYS A 150 -16.12 -19.02 -1.31
CA LYS A 150 -16.02 -20.46 -1.55
C LYS A 150 -14.86 -21.07 -0.75
N ALA A 151 -13.67 -20.48 -0.82
CA ALA A 151 -12.48 -20.96 -0.13
C ALA A 151 -12.72 -21.09 1.38
N ILE A 152 -13.30 -20.06 1.98
CA ILE A 152 -13.61 -19.99 3.42
C ILE A 152 -14.71 -21.00 3.80
N LEU A 153 -15.85 -21.00 3.09
CA LEU A 153 -16.99 -21.87 3.44
C LEU A 153 -16.72 -23.36 3.17
N SER A 154 -16.02 -23.69 2.09
CA SER A 154 -15.68 -25.08 1.75
C SER A 154 -14.65 -25.68 2.72
N ASN A 155 -13.94 -24.83 3.45
CA ASN A 155 -12.99 -25.22 4.50
C ASN A 155 -13.48 -24.79 5.88
N SER A 156 -14.80 -24.82 6.14
CA SER A 156 -15.38 -24.31 7.40
C SER A 156 -14.79 -24.93 8.67
N ASP A 157 -14.26 -26.16 8.63
CA ASP A 157 -13.59 -26.78 9.78
C ASP A 157 -12.28 -26.06 10.18
N ASP A 158 -11.63 -25.34 9.26
CA ASP A 158 -10.47 -24.48 9.55
C ASP A 158 -10.87 -23.15 10.23
N PHE A 159 -12.16 -22.79 10.20
CA PHE A 159 -12.69 -21.55 10.77
C PHE A 159 -13.57 -21.81 12.00
N ARG A 160 -14.24 -22.95 12.10
CA ARG A 160 -15.23 -23.23 13.15
C ARG A 160 -14.60 -23.13 14.54
N ASP A 161 -15.22 -22.31 15.39
CA ASP A 161 -14.78 -22.01 16.76
C ASP A 161 -13.34 -21.45 16.88
N LYS A 162 -12.78 -20.96 15.75
CA LYS A 162 -11.43 -20.39 15.67
C LYS A 162 -11.39 -18.87 15.80
N LEU A 163 -10.20 -18.37 16.14
CA LEU A 163 -9.87 -16.95 16.06
C LEU A 163 -9.28 -16.62 14.71
N VAL A 164 -9.81 -15.58 14.07
CA VAL A 164 -9.39 -15.15 12.73
C VAL A 164 -8.88 -13.72 12.78
N LEU A 165 -7.78 -13.43 12.07
CA LEU A 165 -7.32 -12.07 11.79
C LEU A 165 -7.60 -11.76 10.32
N ASP A 166 -8.35 -10.69 10.07
CA ASP A 166 -8.60 -10.15 8.73
C ASP A 166 -7.72 -8.91 8.54
N VAL A 167 -6.68 -9.02 7.69
CA VAL A 167 -5.66 -7.99 7.50
C VAL A 167 -6.02 -7.10 6.31
N GLY A 168 -6.20 -5.81 6.56
CA GLY A 168 -6.69 -4.88 5.54
C GLY A 168 -8.16 -5.15 5.23
N ALA A 169 -8.98 -5.24 6.29
CA ALA A 169 -10.34 -5.75 6.19
C ALA A 169 -11.25 -4.94 5.26
N GLY A 170 -10.91 -3.68 4.96
CA GLY A 170 -11.71 -2.80 4.11
C GLY A 170 -13.12 -2.66 4.66
N SER A 171 -14.11 -3.06 3.85
CA SER A 171 -15.52 -3.11 4.26
C SER A 171 -15.86 -4.20 5.32
N GLY A 172 -14.94 -5.14 5.56
CA GLY A 172 -15.10 -6.29 6.46
C GLY A 172 -15.67 -7.53 5.80
N ILE A 173 -15.76 -7.60 4.47
CA ILE A 173 -16.43 -8.69 3.74
C ILE A 173 -15.85 -10.08 4.06
N LEU A 174 -14.53 -10.21 4.16
CA LEU A 174 -13.88 -11.48 4.50
C LEU A 174 -14.16 -11.88 5.95
N SER A 175 -14.20 -10.91 6.87
CA SER A 175 -14.65 -11.12 8.25
C SER A 175 -16.09 -11.68 8.32
N PHE A 176 -17.01 -11.21 7.47
CA PHE A 176 -18.36 -11.78 7.39
C PHE A 176 -18.33 -13.24 6.92
N PHE A 177 -17.52 -13.57 5.92
CA PHE A 177 -17.38 -14.95 5.44
C PHE A 177 -16.77 -15.88 6.51
N ALA A 178 -15.79 -15.40 7.27
CA ALA A 178 -15.23 -16.15 8.39
C ALA A 178 -16.30 -16.47 9.46
N ILE A 179 -17.16 -15.51 9.81
CA ILE A 179 -18.29 -15.76 10.72
C ILE A 179 -19.31 -16.73 10.12
N GLN A 180 -19.60 -16.64 8.82
CA GLN A 180 -20.48 -17.59 8.13
C GLN A 180 -19.92 -19.02 8.17
N ALA A 181 -18.59 -19.18 8.12
CA ALA A 181 -17.90 -20.47 8.29
C ALA A 181 -17.85 -20.95 9.76
N GLY A 182 -18.34 -20.14 10.71
CA GLY A 182 -18.43 -20.52 12.12
C GLY A 182 -17.28 -20.02 13.00
N ALA A 183 -16.51 -19.02 12.56
CA ALA A 183 -15.47 -18.40 13.40
C ALA A 183 -16.04 -17.92 14.74
N ARG A 184 -15.28 -18.19 15.81
CA ARG A 184 -15.63 -17.76 17.17
C ARG A 184 -15.55 -16.24 17.29
N LYS A 185 -14.45 -15.68 16.78
CA LYS A 185 -14.18 -14.25 16.80
C LYS A 185 -13.26 -13.88 15.64
N VAL A 186 -13.47 -12.69 15.08
CA VAL A 186 -12.63 -12.10 14.03
C VAL A 186 -12.09 -10.75 14.51
N TYR A 187 -10.79 -10.54 14.37
CA TYR A 187 -10.14 -9.24 14.49
C TYR A 187 -9.98 -8.65 13.09
N ALA A 188 -10.78 -7.62 12.78
CA ALA A 188 -10.77 -6.96 11.48
C ALA A 188 -9.89 -5.71 11.53
N VAL A 189 -8.66 -5.81 11.03
CA VAL A 189 -7.69 -4.72 11.06
C VAL A 189 -7.81 -3.88 9.80
N GLU A 190 -8.06 -2.59 9.95
CA GLU A 190 -8.21 -1.66 8.82
C GLU A 190 -7.58 -0.31 9.15
N ALA A 191 -6.64 0.14 8.31
CA ALA A 191 -5.87 1.35 8.56
C ALA A 191 -6.52 2.63 8.03
N SER A 192 -7.38 2.53 7.01
CA SER A 192 -8.08 3.67 6.41
C SER A 192 -9.33 4.08 7.20
N SER A 193 -9.98 5.15 6.75
CA SER A 193 -11.28 5.56 7.29
C SER A 193 -12.40 4.54 7.02
N MET A 194 -12.17 3.53 6.19
CA MET A 194 -13.14 2.47 5.90
C MET A 194 -13.48 1.65 7.15
N ALA A 195 -12.61 1.61 8.16
CA ALA A 195 -12.88 0.96 9.45
C ALA A 195 -14.23 1.39 10.07
N LYS A 196 -14.58 2.67 9.96
CA LYS A 196 -15.88 3.20 10.46
C LYS A 196 -17.08 2.66 9.69
N HIS A 197 -16.92 2.44 8.38
CA HIS A 197 -17.95 1.84 7.56
C HIS A 197 -18.09 0.34 7.84
N ALA A 198 -16.97 -0.36 8.03
CA ALA A 198 -16.96 -1.76 8.47
C ALA A 198 -17.67 -1.93 9.82
N GLU A 199 -17.35 -1.11 10.83
CA GLU A 199 -18.04 -1.09 12.13
C GLU A 199 -19.55 -0.92 11.97
N ARG A 200 -19.98 0.03 11.13
CA ARG A 200 -21.39 0.27 10.85
C ARG A 200 -22.06 -0.95 10.20
N LEU A 201 -21.39 -1.60 9.24
CA LEU A 201 -21.90 -2.82 8.61
C LEU A 201 -22.02 -3.97 9.61
N ILE A 202 -20.99 -4.18 10.43
CA ILE A 202 -20.93 -5.23 11.44
C ILE A 202 -22.04 -5.04 12.48
N PHE A 203 -22.22 -3.81 12.97
CA PHE A 203 -23.28 -3.48 13.91
C PHE A 203 -24.67 -3.76 13.33
N ASN A 204 -24.94 -3.28 12.11
CA ASN A 204 -26.23 -3.45 11.44
C ASN A 204 -26.55 -4.92 11.11
N ASN A 205 -25.52 -5.75 10.90
CA ASN A 205 -25.65 -7.19 10.71
C ASN A 205 -25.63 -7.97 12.03
N LYS A 206 -25.64 -7.30 13.19
CA LYS A 206 -25.70 -7.89 14.53
C LYS A 206 -24.51 -8.83 14.85
N LEU A 207 -23.33 -8.50 14.33
CA LEU A 207 -22.11 -9.30 14.54
C LEU A 207 -21.03 -8.60 15.38
N HIS A 208 -21.35 -7.46 16.00
CA HIS A 208 -20.39 -6.66 16.79
C HIS A 208 -19.81 -7.38 18.01
N GLU A 209 -20.46 -8.44 18.51
CA GLU A 209 -19.89 -9.29 19.57
C GLU A 209 -18.86 -10.30 19.04
N LYS A 210 -18.88 -10.60 17.73
CA LYS A 210 -18.02 -11.60 17.09
C LYS A 210 -16.95 -11.00 16.18
N ILE A 211 -17.18 -9.82 15.60
CA ILE A 211 -16.21 -9.13 14.76
C ILE A 211 -15.82 -7.83 15.46
N GLU A 212 -14.55 -7.73 15.85
CA GLU A 212 -13.95 -6.56 16.47
C GLU A 212 -13.12 -5.81 15.42
N VAL A 213 -13.53 -4.60 15.05
CA VAL A 213 -12.75 -3.75 14.15
C VAL A 213 -11.65 -3.05 14.95
N ILE A 214 -10.42 -3.16 14.46
CA ILE A 214 -9.26 -2.50 15.05
C ILE A 214 -8.71 -1.52 14.02
N ALA A 215 -9.03 -0.24 14.21
CA ALA A 215 -8.59 0.82 13.33
C ALA A 215 -7.09 1.11 13.53
N GLY A 216 -6.28 0.91 12.50
CA GLY A 216 -4.85 1.19 12.53
C GLY A 216 -4.03 0.29 11.61
N ARG A 217 -2.73 0.60 11.51
CA ARG A 217 -1.76 -0.20 10.78
C ARG A 217 -1.38 -1.44 11.60
N LEU A 218 -1.34 -2.60 10.97
CA LEU A 218 -1.08 -3.88 11.65
C LEU A 218 0.27 -3.86 12.41
N GLU A 219 1.26 -3.16 11.86
CA GLU A 219 2.60 -3.01 12.43
C GLU A 219 2.59 -2.18 13.74
N GLU A 220 1.56 -1.36 13.97
CA GLU A 220 1.48 -0.37 15.05
C GLU A 220 0.41 -0.70 16.12
N ILE A 221 -0.49 -1.64 15.83
CA ILE A 221 -1.56 -2.05 16.75
C ILE A 221 -1.16 -3.28 17.57
N ASN A 222 -1.86 -3.46 18.70
CA ASN A 222 -1.70 -4.64 19.55
C ASN A 222 -2.94 -5.54 19.45
N ILE A 223 -2.75 -6.76 18.97
CA ILE A 223 -3.78 -7.80 18.98
C ILE A 223 -3.57 -8.64 20.26
N PRO A 224 -4.60 -8.83 21.10
CA PRO A 224 -4.43 -9.35 22.46
C PRO A 224 -4.01 -10.81 22.54
N GLU A 225 -4.28 -11.60 21.50
CA GLU A 225 -3.99 -13.03 21.45
C GLU A 225 -3.56 -13.46 20.05
N LYS A 226 -2.90 -14.62 19.97
CA LYS A 226 -2.59 -15.25 18.68
C LYS A 226 -3.86 -15.81 18.03
N VAL A 227 -3.85 -15.91 16.71
CA VAL A 227 -4.98 -16.39 15.90
C VAL A 227 -4.67 -17.74 15.26
N ASP A 228 -5.72 -18.52 14.97
CA ASP A 228 -5.62 -19.79 14.27
C ASP A 228 -5.54 -19.59 12.75
N MET A 229 -6.11 -18.49 12.25
CA MET A 229 -6.28 -18.22 10.83
C MET A 229 -6.01 -16.75 10.51
N ILE A 230 -5.24 -16.48 9.47
CA ILE A 230 -5.12 -15.14 8.88
C ILE A 230 -5.77 -15.14 7.50
N VAL A 231 -6.70 -14.23 7.26
CA VAL A 231 -7.30 -13.96 5.95
C VAL A 231 -6.92 -12.57 5.49
N SER A 232 -6.70 -12.40 4.19
CA SER A 232 -6.47 -11.10 3.57
C SER A 232 -6.68 -11.19 2.07
N GLU A 233 -6.87 -10.04 1.45
CA GLU A 233 -6.75 -9.82 0.01
C GLU A 233 -5.57 -8.84 -0.19
N PRO A 234 -4.32 -9.33 -0.22
CA PRO A 234 -3.13 -8.48 -0.29
C PRO A 234 -2.55 -8.35 -1.71
N MET A 235 -3.23 -8.82 -2.75
CA MET A 235 -2.64 -8.92 -4.09
C MET A 235 -2.80 -7.63 -4.88
N GLY A 236 -1.69 -7.09 -5.38
CA GLY A 236 -1.68 -6.00 -6.37
C GLY A 236 -1.53 -6.52 -7.81
N PHE A 237 -1.43 -5.60 -8.77
CA PHE A 237 -0.99 -5.92 -10.12
C PHE A 237 0.39 -6.61 -10.09
N ILE A 238 0.60 -7.59 -10.98
CA ILE A 238 1.81 -8.44 -10.96
C ILE A 238 2.04 -9.09 -9.58
N LEU A 239 0.97 -9.37 -8.82
CA LEU A 239 0.95 -9.92 -7.46
C LEU A 239 1.52 -9.00 -6.36
N PHE A 240 2.61 -8.28 -6.63
CA PHE A 240 3.41 -7.59 -5.63
C PHE A 240 3.10 -6.10 -5.45
N GLU A 241 2.44 -5.45 -6.41
CA GLU A 241 2.16 -4.02 -6.35
C GLU A 241 1.41 -3.64 -5.05
N GLU A 242 1.53 -2.38 -4.64
CA GLU A 242 1.06 -1.84 -3.34
C GLU A 242 1.84 -2.31 -2.11
N ARG A 243 2.67 -3.36 -2.25
CA ARG A 243 3.52 -3.93 -1.19
C ARG A 243 2.71 -4.41 0.04
N MET A 244 1.41 -4.65 -0.10
CA MET A 244 0.54 -5.15 0.96
C MET A 244 0.91 -6.57 1.42
N LEU A 245 1.55 -7.36 0.55
CA LEU A 245 2.11 -8.67 0.90
C LEU A 245 3.13 -8.59 2.05
N GLU A 246 3.86 -7.48 2.23
CA GLU A 246 4.75 -7.30 3.38
C GLU A 246 3.96 -7.27 4.69
N THR A 247 2.88 -6.49 4.76
CA THR A 247 1.96 -6.45 5.91
C THR A 247 1.30 -7.81 6.14
N TYR A 248 0.96 -8.53 5.07
CA TYR A 248 0.41 -9.88 5.18
C TYR A 248 1.41 -10.88 5.80
N LEU A 249 2.67 -10.85 5.38
CA LEU A 249 3.74 -11.66 5.98
C LEU A 249 4.06 -11.21 7.41
N HIS A 250 3.99 -9.91 7.70
CA HIS A 250 4.17 -9.36 9.04
C HIS A 250 3.13 -9.91 10.03
N ALA A 251 1.90 -10.11 9.57
CA ALA A 251 0.80 -10.66 10.35
C ALA A 251 1.12 -12.04 10.96
N LYS A 252 2.02 -12.82 10.35
CA LYS A 252 2.37 -14.16 10.81
C LYS A 252 2.93 -14.22 12.22
N LYS A 253 3.48 -13.11 12.74
CA LYS A 253 3.90 -13.03 14.15
C LYS A 253 2.73 -13.32 15.12
N LEU A 254 1.50 -13.01 14.69
CA LEU A 254 0.25 -13.22 15.41
C LEU A 254 -0.37 -14.60 15.14
N LEU A 255 0.18 -15.38 14.21
CA LEU A 255 -0.32 -16.72 13.90
C LEU A 255 0.20 -17.73 14.93
N HIS A 256 -0.65 -18.70 15.29
CA HIS A 256 -0.18 -19.91 15.98
C HIS A 256 0.75 -20.74 15.07
N PRO A 257 1.67 -21.55 15.63
CA PRO A 257 2.58 -22.39 14.83
C PRO A 257 1.85 -23.32 13.84
N ASP A 258 0.70 -23.85 14.23
CA ASP A 258 -0.15 -24.72 13.39
C ASP A 258 -1.27 -23.94 12.68
N GLY A 259 -1.21 -22.61 12.71
CA GLY A 259 -2.20 -21.75 12.10
C GLY A 259 -2.09 -21.72 10.57
N LYS A 260 -3.15 -21.26 9.92
CA LYS A 260 -3.25 -21.19 8.46
C LYS A 260 -3.38 -19.77 7.94
N MET A 261 -3.07 -19.61 6.66
CA MET A 261 -3.14 -18.34 5.95
C MET A 261 -3.91 -18.52 4.66
N PHE A 262 -4.94 -17.69 4.43
CA PHE A 262 -5.69 -17.61 3.18
C PHE A 262 -5.52 -16.22 2.56
N PRO A 263 -4.97 -16.12 1.34
CA PRO A 263 -4.38 -17.21 0.53
C PRO A 263 -3.13 -17.83 1.16
N THR A 264 -2.81 -19.08 0.81
CA THR A 264 -1.65 -19.82 1.35
C THR A 264 -0.43 -19.70 0.46
N ARG A 265 -0.65 -19.69 -0.85
CA ARG A 265 0.41 -19.62 -1.87
C ARG A 265 -0.03 -18.74 -3.02
N ALA A 266 0.95 -18.12 -3.67
CA ALA A 266 0.76 -17.45 -4.94
C ALA A 266 1.74 -17.98 -6.00
N SER A 267 1.30 -17.92 -7.25
CA SER A 267 2.11 -18.21 -8.43
C SER A 267 2.01 -17.05 -9.40
N LEU A 268 3.11 -16.35 -9.66
CA LEU A 268 3.22 -15.36 -10.73
C LEU A 268 3.64 -16.07 -12.02
N HIS A 269 2.84 -15.87 -13.07
CA HIS A 269 3.11 -16.34 -14.41
C HIS A 269 3.72 -15.22 -15.25
N ILE A 270 4.71 -15.57 -16.06
CA ILE A 270 5.40 -14.64 -16.95
C ILE A 270 5.53 -15.30 -18.31
N ALA A 271 5.08 -14.67 -19.39
CA ALA A 271 5.20 -15.22 -20.75
C ALA A 271 5.62 -14.17 -21.77
N PRO A 272 6.53 -14.49 -22.73
CA PRO A 272 6.84 -13.59 -23.82
C PRO A 272 5.65 -13.49 -24.78
N PHE A 273 5.33 -12.28 -25.23
CA PHE A 273 4.21 -12.04 -26.15
C PHE A 273 4.62 -11.29 -27.41
N THR A 274 3.79 -11.43 -28.45
CA THR A 274 3.86 -10.64 -29.68
C THR A 274 2.62 -9.75 -29.80
N ASP A 275 2.80 -8.42 -29.87
CA ASP A 275 1.71 -7.47 -30.14
C ASP A 275 2.29 -6.19 -30.74
N ALA A 276 2.48 -6.20 -32.06
CA ALA A 276 2.96 -5.04 -32.80
C ALA A 276 1.98 -3.86 -32.73
N SER A 277 0.67 -4.11 -32.55
CA SER A 277 -0.31 -3.04 -32.43
C SER A 277 -0.12 -2.26 -31.14
N LEU A 278 0.09 -2.95 -30.01
CA LEU A 278 0.39 -2.32 -28.73
C LEU A 278 1.71 -1.55 -28.81
N TYR A 279 2.76 -2.20 -29.32
CA TYR A 279 4.09 -1.58 -29.41
C TYR A 279 4.07 -0.30 -30.25
N ASN A 280 3.41 -0.33 -31.42
CA ASN A 280 3.26 0.85 -32.27
C ASN A 280 2.35 1.92 -31.65
N GLU A 281 1.31 1.54 -30.90
CA GLU A 281 0.49 2.51 -30.15
C GLU A 281 1.35 3.31 -29.16
N TRP A 282 2.29 2.67 -28.47
CA TRP A 282 3.20 3.33 -27.53
C TRP A 282 4.21 4.24 -28.24
N LEU A 283 4.77 3.79 -29.36
CA LEU A 283 5.62 4.64 -30.19
C LEU A 283 4.87 5.88 -30.71
N ASN A 284 3.67 5.70 -31.26
CA ASN A 284 2.87 6.80 -31.83
C ASN A 284 2.51 7.86 -30.78
N ARG A 285 2.37 7.49 -29.51
CA ARG A 285 2.19 8.48 -28.43
C ARG A 285 3.43 9.35 -28.22
N ALA A 286 4.61 8.75 -28.33
CA ALA A 286 5.87 9.47 -28.25
C ALA A 286 6.11 10.36 -29.47
N GLU A 287 5.59 10.00 -30.65
CA GLU A 287 5.74 10.78 -31.89
C GLU A 287 5.18 12.20 -31.80
N PHE A 288 4.25 12.48 -30.86
CA PHE A 288 3.83 13.85 -30.55
C PHE A 288 5.03 14.77 -30.29
N TRP A 289 6.08 14.26 -29.66
CA TRP A 289 7.27 15.03 -29.32
C TRP A 289 8.23 15.24 -30.50
N CYS A 290 8.01 14.59 -31.66
CA CYS A 290 8.82 14.83 -32.87
C CYS A 290 8.47 16.13 -33.62
N GLN A 291 7.55 16.94 -33.11
CA GLN A 291 7.12 18.17 -33.76
C GLN A 291 8.18 19.26 -33.68
N GLU A 292 8.75 19.65 -34.83
CA GLU A 292 9.75 20.72 -34.94
C GLU A 292 9.15 22.14 -34.81
N ASN A 293 7.82 22.27 -34.86
CA ASN A 293 7.13 23.56 -34.78
C ASN A 293 5.74 23.43 -34.13
N PHE A 294 5.70 23.07 -32.86
CA PHE A 294 4.49 23.12 -32.04
C PHE A 294 4.30 24.55 -31.51
N HIS A 295 3.41 25.31 -32.13
CA HIS A 295 3.16 26.72 -31.79
C HIS A 295 4.42 27.61 -31.77
N GLY A 296 5.37 27.37 -32.67
CA GLY A 296 6.64 28.12 -32.74
C GLY A 296 7.79 27.51 -31.93
N VAL A 297 7.60 26.32 -31.33
CA VAL A 297 8.59 25.66 -30.48
C VAL A 297 8.91 24.26 -31.02
N ASP A 298 10.20 23.93 -31.11
CA ASP A 298 10.68 22.59 -31.44
C ASP A 298 10.68 21.69 -30.20
N LEU A 299 9.87 20.62 -30.22
CA LEU A 299 9.73 19.66 -29.12
C LEU A 299 10.67 18.44 -29.27
N SER A 300 11.31 18.26 -30.44
CA SER A 300 12.02 17.04 -30.84
C SER A 300 13.13 16.62 -29.87
N SER A 301 13.73 17.58 -29.17
CA SER A 301 14.74 17.33 -28.14
C SER A 301 14.26 16.44 -26.99
N LEU A 302 12.94 16.35 -26.75
CA LEU A 302 12.33 15.54 -25.69
C LEU A 302 11.87 14.15 -26.15
N HIS A 303 11.86 13.87 -27.46
CA HIS A 303 11.32 12.62 -28.01
C HIS A 303 11.93 11.36 -27.37
N THR A 304 13.26 11.29 -27.28
CA THR A 304 13.95 10.11 -26.71
C THR A 304 13.60 9.89 -25.23
N VAL A 305 13.37 10.97 -24.48
CA VAL A 305 12.96 10.88 -23.07
C VAL A 305 11.49 10.43 -22.98
N ALA A 306 10.62 10.96 -23.83
CA ALA A 306 9.22 10.57 -23.91
C ALA A 306 9.05 9.08 -24.28
N VAL A 307 9.80 8.56 -25.27
CA VAL A 307 9.80 7.13 -25.60
C VAL A 307 10.13 6.30 -24.36
N LYS A 308 11.21 6.64 -23.64
CA LYS A 308 11.57 5.92 -22.41
C LYS A 308 10.48 5.99 -21.35
N GLU A 309 9.86 7.16 -21.17
CA GLU A 309 8.77 7.34 -20.21
C GLU A 309 7.57 6.45 -20.56
N TYR A 310 7.06 6.49 -21.79
CA TYR A 310 5.94 5.64 -22.21
C TYR A 310 6.27 4.14 -22.08
N PHE A 311 7.47 3.73 -22.49
CA PHE A 311 7.89 2.33 -22.40
C PHE A 311 8.18 1.87 -20.96
N SER A 312 8.39 2.80 -20.02
CA SER A 312 8.51 2.48 -18.59
C SER A 312 7.17 2.24 -17.89
N GLN A 313 6.04 2.45 -18.58
CA GLN A 313 4.70 2.21 -18.03
C GLN A 313 4.24 0.76 -18.28
N PRO A 314 3.92 -0.01 -17.23
CA PRO A 314 3.21 -1.28 -17.39
C PRO A 314 1.82 -1.03 -17.96
N VAL A 315 1.40 -1.88 -18.89
CA VAL A 315 0.07 -1.78 -19.54
C VAL A 315 -0.89 -2.72 -18.86
N LEU A 316 -1.96 -2.17 -18.29
CA LEU A 316 -3.03 -2.93 -17.64
C LEU A 316 -4.18 -3.09 -18.63
N ASP A 317 -4.35 -4.30 -19.13
CA ASP A 317 -5.50 -4.73 -19.94
C ASP A 317 -5.60 -6.26 -19.99
N THR A 318 -6.49 -6.76 -20.85
CA THR A 318 -6.60 -8.18 -21.14
C THR A 318 -6.24 -8.45 -22.60
N PHE A 319 -5.84 -9.67 -22.89
CA PHE A 319 -5.35 -10.09 -24.20
C PHE A 319 -5.71 -11.55 -24.48
N ASP A 320 -5.71 -11.93 -25.76
CA ASP A 320 -5.88 -13.32 -26.17
C ASP A 320 -4.60 -14.11 -25.89
N ILE A 321 -4.69 -15.22 -25.16
CA ILE A 321 -3.54 -16.08 -24.81
C ILE A 321 -2.70 -16.51 -26.03
N ASN A 322 -3.27 -16.53 -27.24
CA ASN A 322 -2.57 -16.89 -28.46
C ASN A 322 -1.43 -15.94 -28.84
N ILE A 323 -1.38 -14.73 -28.28
CA ILE A 323 -0.24 -13.81 -28.46
C ILE A 323 1.01 -14.27 -27.70
N CYS A 324 0.87 -15.16 -26.72
CA CYS A 324 2.01 -15.75 -26.03
C CYS A 324 2.77 -16.70 -26.97
N LEU A 325 4.09 -16.54 -26.98
CA LEU A 325 5.01 -17.28 -27.85
C LEU A 325 5.60 -18.52 -27.18
N ALA A 326 5.42 -18.67 -25.87
CA ALA A 326 5.85 -19.82 -25.08
C ALA A 326 4.89 -20.06 -23.90
N GLU A 327 5.01 -21.22 -23.26
CA GLU A 327 4.41 -21.45 -21.94
C GLU A 327 4.97 -20.48 -20.90
N SER A 328 4.15 -20.14 -19.91
CA SER A 328 4.55 -19.21 -18.86
C SER A 328 5.57 -19.82 -17.92
N CYS A 329 6.59 -19.04 -17.57
CA CYS A 329 7.45 -19.28 -16.43
C CYS A 329 6.68 -18.99 -15.14
N LEU A 330 6.90 -19.81 -14.11
CA LEU A 330 6.20 -19.75 -12.82
C LEU A 330 7.15 -19.36 -11.70
N TYR A 331 6.87 -18.22 -11.05
CA TYR A 331 7.48 -17.86 -9.77
C TYR A 331 6.50 -18.14 -8.64
N LYS A 332 6.90 -18.96 -7.67
CA LYS A 332 6.03 -19.46 -6.60
C LYS A 332 6.43 -18.86 -5.26
N LEU A 333 5.45 -18.35 -4.52
CA LEU A 333 5.62 -17.77 -3.20
C LEU A 333 4.69 -18.47 -2.21
N ASP A 334 5.26 -19.15 -1.22
CA ASP A 334 4.53 -19.75 -0.11
C ASP A 334 4.51 -18.76 1.06
N PHE A 335 3.32 -18.25 1.41
CA PHE A 335 3.21 -17.20 2.41
C PHE A 335 3.54 -17.67 3.83
N LEU A 336 3.37 -18.96 4.14
CA LEU A 336 3.73 -19.50 5.45
C LEU A 336 5.24 -19.48 5.66
N THR A 337 6.01 -19.74 4.60
CA THR A 337 7.49 -19.82 4.68
C THR A 337 8.20 -18.49 4.36
N ALA A 338 7.64 -17.66 3.48
CA ALA A 338 8.26 -16.41 3.03
C ALA A 338 8.41 -15.36 4.14
N SER A 339 9.45 -14.54 4.07
CA SER A 339 9.70 -13.42 4.99
C SER A 339 9.48 -12.07 4.31
N GLU A 340 9.26 -11.01 5.08
CA GLU A 340 9.17 -9.63 4.55
C GLU A 340 10.43 -9.23 3.74
N SER A 341 11.60 -9.74 4.12
CA SER A 341 12.85 -9.48 3.40
C SER A 341 12.89 -10.08 2.00
N ASP A 342 12.21 -11.22 1.78
CA ASP A 342 12.17 -11.90 0.49
C ASP A 342 11.43 -11.06 -0.57
N LEU A 343 10.57 -10.14 -0.13
CA LEU A 343 9.80 -9.24 -1.00
C LEU A 343 10.54 -7.93 -1.33
N ARG A 344 11.70 -7.65 -0.74
CA ARG A 344 12.41 -6.38 -0.99
C ARG A 344 13.12 -6.36 -2.34
N GLU A 345 13.69 -7.49 -2.72
CA GLU A 345 14.38 -7.67 -3.99
C GLU A 345 14.09 -9.08 -4.51
N ILE A 346 13.23 -9.17 -5.52
CA ILE A 346 12.80 -10.44 -6.10
C ILE A 346 13.49 -10.57 -7.46
N ARG A 347 14.26 -11.64 -7.66
CA ARG A 347 14.90 -11.93 -8.94
C ARG A 347 14.39 -13.24 -9.50
N ILE A 348 13.69 -13.17 -10.62
CA ILE A 348 13.03 -14.29 -11.28
C ILE A 348 13.84 -14.63 -12.55
N PRO A 349 14.62 -15.72 -12.55
CA PRO A 349 15.28 -16.18 -13.76
C PRO A 349 14.24 -16.68 -14.77
N LEU A 350 14.45 -16.34 -16.04
CA LEU A 350 13.58 -16.71 -17.14
C LEU A 350 14.28 -17.69 -18.06
N ASN A 351 13.56 -18.72 -18.49
CA ASN A 351 13.96 -19.64 -19.54
C ASN A 351 12.69 -20.13 -20.25
N PHE A 352 12.58 -19.82 -21.54
CA PHE A 352 11.44 -20.18 -22.37
C PHE A 352 11.91 -20.94 -23.59
N VAL A 353 11.26 -22.07 -23.89
CA VAL A 353 11.35 -22.71 -25.20
C VAL A 353 10.22 -22.16 -26.06
N LEU A 354 10.57 -21.45 -27.13
CA LEU A 354 9.61 -20.76 -27.98
C LEU A 354 8.82 -21.77 -28.83
N GLN A 355 7.50 -21.66 -28.79
CA GLN A 355 6.57 -22.54 -29.50
C GLN A 355 6.13 -21.96 -30.86
N LYS A 356 6.44 -20.68 -31.11
CA LYS A 356 6.08 -19.94 -32.33
C LYS A 356 7.24 -19.00 -32.72
N SER A 357 7.48 -18.84 -34.02
CA SER A 357 8.35 -17.76 -34.52
C SER A 357 7.60 -16.43 -34.50
N GLY A 358 8.32 -15.32 -34.31
CA GLY A 358 7.73 -13.99 -34.33
C GLY A 358 8.60 -12.92 -33.70
N GLU A 359 8.01 -11.75 -33.47
CA GLU A 359 8.64 -10.64 -32.76
C GLU A 359 8.14 -10.59 -31.32
N ILE A 360 9.04 -10.78 -30.36
CA ILE A 360 8.77 -10.56 -28.94
C ILE A 360 8.70 -9.06 -28.71
N HIS A 361 7.57 -8.57 -28.22
CA HIS A 361 7.36 -7.15 -27.91
C HIS A 361 7.42 -6.86 -26.41
N GLY A 362 7.40 -7.90 -25.57
CA GLY A 362 7.42 -7.74 -24.13
C GLY A 362 7.14 -9.03 -23.36
N LEU A 363 6.93 -8.88 -22.05
CA LEU A 363 6.49 -9.93 -21.14
C LEU A 363 5.08 -9.62 -20.62
N ALA A 364 4.23 -10.64 -20.59
CA ALA A 364 2.91 -10.61 -20.01
C ALA A 364 2.91 -11.29 -18.64
N PHE A 365 2.15 -10.75 -17.71
CA PHE A 365 2.10 -11.15 -16.31
C PHE A 365 0.66 -11.36 -15.86
N TRP A 366 0.45 -12.45 -15.12
CA TRP A 366 -0.78 -12.72 -14.37
C TRP A 366 -0.41 -13.59 -13.16
N PHE A 367 -1.32 -13.74 -12.20
CA PHE A 367 -1.07 -14.55 -11.02
C PHE A 367 -2.27 -15.41 -10.62
N ASP A 368 -1.94 -16.50 -9.94
CA ASP A 368 -2.90 -17.38 -9.28
C ASP A 368 -2.60 -17.40 -7.79
N VAL A 369 -3.63 -17.48 -6.95
CA VAL A 369 -3.50 -17.71 -5.50
C VAL A 369 -4.29 -18.94 -5.07
N GLU A 370 -3.66 -19.74 -4.22
CA GLU A 370 -4.19 -21.01 -3.73
C GLU A 370 -4.55 -20.88 -2.24
N PHE A 371 -5.79 -21.23 -1.91
CA PHE A 371 -6.32 -21.34 -0.55
C PHE A 371 -6.27 -22.81 -0.13
N ILE A 372 -5.19 -23.22 0.53
CA ILE A 372 -4.94 -24.63 0.87
C ILE A 372 -5.57 -24.93 2.24
N GLY A 373 -6.84 -25.30 2.23
CA GLY A 373 -7.55 -25.69 3.45
C GLY A 373 -7.47 -27.20 3.75
N SER A 374 -8.05 -27.61 4.88
CA SER A 374 -8.07 -29.01 5.33
C SER A 374 -8.98 -29.89 4.48
N SER A 375 -10.00 -29.30 3.86
CA SER A 375 -11.02 -30.03 3.07
C SER A 375 -10.78 -29.92 1.57
N GLU A 376 -10.53 -28.71 1.06
CA GLU A 376 -10.33 -28.43 -0.36
C GLU A 376 -9.26 -27.36 -0.56
N THR A 377 -8.48 -27.49 -1.64
CA THR A 377 -7.70 -26.38 -2.17
C THR A 377 -8.52 -25.63 -3.21
N VAL A 378 -8.81 -24.36 -2.95
CA VAL A 378 -9.52 -23.47 -3.89
C VAL A 378 -8.49 -22.54 -4.55
N CYS A 379 -8.64 -22.25 -5.84
CA CYS A 379 -7.74 -21.36 -6.56
C CYS A 379 -8.50 -20.15 -7.12
N LEU A 380 -7.93 -18.96 -6.95
CA LEU A 380 -8.32 -17.73 -7.64
C LEU A 380 -7.25 -17.42 -8.69
N SER A 381 -7.63 -17.41 -9.96
CA SER A 381 -6.73 -17.18 -11.08
C SER A 381 -7.07 -15.87 -11.80
N THR A 382 -6.03 -15.11 -12.16
CA THR A 382 -6.13 -13.92 -13.02
C THR A 382 -5.61 -14.20 -14.43
N SER A 383 -5.49 -15.48 -14.82
CA SER A 383 -5.03 -15.89 -16.15
C SER A 383 -5.90 -15.26 -17.25
N PRO A 384 -5.33 -14.88 -18.41
CA PRO A 384 -6.10 -14.41 -19.57
C PRO A 384 -7.03 -15.49 -20.16
N THR A 385 -6.93 -16.74 -19.68
CA THR A 385 -7.84 -17.84 -20.04
C THR A 385 -9.04 -17.98 -19.10
N GLN A 386 -9.07 -17.20 -18.01
CA GLN A 386 -10.12 -17.21 -16.99
C GLN A 386 -11.02 -15.97 -17.11
N PRO A 387 -12.20 -15.96 -16.47
CA PRO A 387 -13.04 -14.78 -16.41
C PRO A 387 -12.28 -13.57 -15.86
N LEU A 388 -12.48 -12.41 -16.48
CA LEU A 388 -11.76 -11.19 -16.16
C LEU A 388 -12.03 -10.70 -14.73
N THR A 389 -10.96 -10.41 -14.00
CA THR A 389 -10.95 -9.79 -12.67
C THR A 389 -10.56 -8.31 -12.76
N HIS A 390 -10.76 -7.56 -11.68
CA HIS A 390 -10.34 -6.14 -11.59
C HIS A 390 -8.83 -5.93 -11.69
N TRP A 391 -8.02 -6.97 -11.44
CA TRP A 391 -6.57 -6.94 -11.67
C TRP A 391 -6.16 -6.95 -13.16
N PHE A 392 -7.06 -7.33 -14.07
CA PHE A 392 -6.70 -7.57 -15.48
C PHE A 392 -5.46 -8.49 -15.59
N GLN A 393 -4.69 -8.34 -16.66
CA GLN A 393 -3.32 -8.81 -16.76
C GLN A 393 -2.41 -7.58 -16.97
N VAL A 394 -1.10 -7.78 -16.86
CA VAL A 394 -0.13 -6.71 -17.10
C VAL A 394 0.82 -7.07 -18.21
N ARG A 395 1.09 -6.13 -19.11
CA ARG A 395 2.05 -6.29 -20.21
C ARG A 395 3.13 -5.23 -20.09
N CYS A 396 4.38 -5.67 -20.04
CA CYS A 396 5.56 -4.81 -19.98
C CYS A 396 6.28 -4.92 -21.32
N LEU A 397 6.35 -3.81 -22.06
CA LEU A 397 7.07 -3.76 -23.33
C LEU A 397 8.59 -3.85 -23.09
N ILE A 398 9.35 -4.30 -24.09
CA ILE A 398 10.81 -4.18 -24.12
C ILE A 398 11.23 -3.01 -25.01
N ASP A 399 12.44 -2.48 -24.81
CA ASP A 399 12.93 -1.32 -25.57
C ASP A 399 13.08 -1.57 -27.07
N LYS A 400 13.40 -2.80 -27.45
CA LYS A 400 13.59 -3.25 -28.82
C LYS A 400 13.01 -4.65 -28.98
N PRO A 401 12.09 -4.87 -29.94
CA PRO A 401 11.54 -6.19 -30.19
C PRO A 401 12.63 -7.19 -30.58
N LEU A 402 12.47 -8.44 -30.14
CA LEU A 402 13.38 -9.54 -30.47
C LEU A 402 12.75 -10.46 -31.50
N PHE A 403 13.42 -10.62 -32.64
CA PHE A 403 13.06 -11.62 -33.63
C PHE A 403 13.52 -12.99 -33.18
N VAL A 404 12.59 -13.93 -33.15
CA VAL A 404 12.84 -15.29 -32.66
C VAL A 404 12.19 -16.34 -33.53
N ASP A 405 12.82 -17.51 -33.56
CA ASP A 405 12.32 -18.69 -34.25
C ASP A 405 11.75 -19.73 -33.29
N CYS A 406 10.74 -20.46 -33.74
CA CYS A 406 10.21 -21.63 -33.04
C CYS A 406 11.34 -22.62 -32.71
N GLY A 407 11.37 -23.09 -31.46
CA GLY A 407 12.38 -24.00 -30.93
C GLY A 407 13.62 -23.32 -30.35
N GLN A 408 13.79 -22.00 -30.52
CA GLN A 408 14.85 -21.26 -29.83
C GLN A 408 14.54 -21.09 -28.34
N THR A 409 15.61 -20.98 -27.56
CA THR A 409 15.53 -20.67 -26.13
C THR A 409 15.70 -19.17 -25.90
N LEU A 410 14.72 -18.56 -25.24
CA LEU A 410 14.80 -17.20 -24.73
C LEU A 410 15.09 -17.26 -23.23
N SER A 411 16.22 -16.69 -22.82
CA SER A 411 16.66 -16.66 -21.42
C SER A 411 16.80 -15.22 -20.92
N GLY A 412 16.80 -15.04 -19.61
CA GLY A 412 16.81 -13.68 -19.04
C GLY A 412 16.45 -13.64 -17.57
N PHE A 413 15.99 -12.47 -17.11
CA PHE A 413 15.41 -12.31 -15.78
C PHE A 413 14.40 -11.16 -15.73
N VAL A 414 13.52 -11.23 -14.74
CA VAL A 414 12.80 -10.07 -14.20
C VAL A 414 13.32 -9.82 -12.80
N ALA A 415 13.70 -8.59 -12.48
CA ALA A 415 14.06 -8.19 -11.13
C ALA A 415 13.10 -7.10 -10.65
N LEU A 416 12.52 -7.28 -9.47
CA LEU A 416 11.63 -6.34 -8.80
C LEU A 416 12.34 -5.82 -7.56
N LYS A 417 12.54 -4.50 -7.48
CA LYS A 417 13.13 -3.85 -6.32
C LYS A 417 12.11 -2.93 -5.65
N ALA A 418 11.78 -3.24 -4.40
CA ALA A 418 10.84 -2.45 -3.61
C ALA A 418 11.34 -1.01 -3.48
N ASN A 419 10.47 -0.05 -3.81
CA ASN A 419 10.76 1.37 -3.73
C ASN A 419 9.91 2.06 -2.64
N LYS A 420 10.27 3.30 -2.31
CA LYS A 420 9.59 4.07 -1.25
C LYS A 420 8.19 4.53 -1.61
N LYS A 421 7.74 4.37 -2.86
CA LYS A 421 6.40 4.78 -3.33
C LYS A 421 5.33 3.70 -3.14
N GLN A 422 5.59 2.69 -2.29
CA GLN A 422 4.76 1.49 -2.12
C GLN A 422 4.62 0.66 -3.38
N SER A 423 5.69 0.55 -4.16
CA SER A 423 5.69 -0.11 -5.45
C SER A 423 7.06 -0.73 -5.72
N TYR A 424 7.28 -1.22 -6.93
CA TYR A 424 8.53 -1.80 -7.38
C TYR A 424 9.07 -1.09 -8.61
N ASP A 425 10.39 -0.94 -8.62
CA ASP A 425 11.16 -0.71 -9.83
C ASP A 425 11.40 -2.08 -10.48
N MET A 426 11.06 -2.24 -11.75
CA MET A 426 11.18 -3.51 -12.48
C MET A 426 12.25 -3.42 -13.56
N ASP A 427 13.25 -4.29 -13.50
CA ASP A 427 14.22 -4.53 -14.57
C ASP A 427 13.86 -5.81 -15.34
N ILE A 428 13.83 -5.71 -16.67
CA ILE A 428 13.68 -6.85 -17.58
C ILE A 428 14.96 -6.94 -18.42
N GLU A 429 15.56 -8.13 -18.48
CA GLU A 429 16.60 -8.47 -19.46
C GLU A 429 16.24 -9.78 -20.14
N LEU A 430 16.28 -9.79 -21.47
CA LEU A 430 16.01 -10.95 -22.31
C LEU A 430 17.11 -11.11 -23.35
N PHE A 431 17.49 -12.35 -23.63
CA PHE A 431 18.44 -12.69 -24.69
C PHE A 431 18.09 -14.04 -25.33
N VAL A 432 18.34 -14.15 -26.63
CA VAL A 432 18.12 -15.38 -27.38
C VAL A 432 19.41 -16.21 -27.35
N GLU A 433 19.35 -17.39 -26.75
CA GLU A 433 20.53 -18.24 -26.57
C GLU A 433 21.20 -18.58 -27.92
N GLY A 434 22.54 -18.54 -27.94
CA GLY A 434 23.32 -18.80 -29.16
C GLY A 434 23.36 -17.62 -30.14
N THR A 435 22.77 -16.47 -29.83
CA THR A 435 22.80 -15.27 -30.66
C THR A 435 23.35 -14.05 -29.90
N VAL A 436 23.52 -12.93 -30.60
CA VAL A 436 23.86 -11.62 -30.01
C VAL A 436 22.61 -10.80 -29.65
N LEU A 437 21.41 -11.31 -29.90
CA LEU A 437 20.15 -10.57 -29.73
C LEU A 437 19.82 -10.46 -28.24
N ARG A 438 19.63 -9.21 -27.79
CA ARG A 438 19.28 -8.86 -26.40
C ARG A 438 18.35 -7.66 -26.39
N ALA A 439 17.44 -7.64 -25.42
CA ALA A 439 16.57 -6.52 -25.15
C ALA A 439 16.44 -6.32 -23.65
N THR A 440 16.21 -5.07 -23.26
CA THR A 440 16.09 -4.68 -21.86
C THR A 440 14.95 -3.70 -21.67
N ASN A 441 14.42 -3.58 -20.47
CA ASN A 441 13.63 -2.42 -20.12
C ASN A 441 13.63 -2.18 -18.62
N PHE A 442 13.36 -0.93 -18.24
CA PHE A 442 13.12 -0.53 -16.86
C PHE A 442 11.69 0.02 -16.77
N LEU A 443 10.90 -0.48 -15.82
CA LEU A 443 9.52 -0.05 -15.61
C LEU A 443 9.31 0.46 -14.17
N ASP A 444 8.50 1.51 -14.03
CA ASP A 444 8.01 1.99 -12.73
C ASP A 444 6.59 1.43 -12.51
N LEU A 445 6.44 0.43 -11.65
CA LEU A 445 5.13 -0.17 -11.40
C LEU A 445 4.13 0.80 -10.76
N LYS A 446 4.60 1.95 -10.22
CA LYS A 446 3.73 2.96 -9.64
C LYS A 446 2.96 3.76 -10.69
N ASN A 447 3.41 3.74 -11.94
CA ASN A 447 2.82 4.51 -13.04
C ASN A 447 2.24 3.62 -14.15
N PRO A 448 1.24 2.77 -13.84
CA PRO A 448 0.61 1.92 -14.84
C PRO A 448 -0.28 2.72 -15.81
N PHE A 449 -0.37 2.23 -17.04
CA PHE A 449 -1.33 2.73 -18.03
C PHE A 449 -2.50 1.77 -18.18
N TYR A 450 -3.71 2.22 -17.83
CA TYR A 450 -4.95 1.46 -18.03
C TYR A 450 -5.41 1.57 -19.47
N ARG A 451 -5.31 0.47 -20.23
CA ARG A 451 -5.69 0.45 -21.65
C ARG A 451 -7.10 -0.10 -21.81
N SER A 452 -8.04 0.77 -22.18
CA SER A 452 -9.41 0.37 -22.44
C SER A 452 -9.52 -0.32 -23.80
N THR A 453 -9.75 -1.64 -23.81
CA THR A 453 -9.96 -2.44 -25.03
C THR A 453 -11.45 -2.67 -25.36
N GLY A 454 -12.36 -2.08 -24.58
CA GLY A 454 -13.81 -2.22 -24.75
C GLY A 454 -14.42 -3.50 -24.17
N GLN A 455 -13.62 -4.43 -23.63
CA GLN A 455 -14.13 -5.55 -22.84
C GLN A 455 -14.46 -5.08 -21.42
N MET A 456 -15.73 -5.25 -21.02
CA MET A 456 -16.22 -4.83 -19.70
C MET A 456 -16.10 -5.95 -18.68
N ILE A 457 -15.65 -5.63 -17.46
CA ILE A 457 -15.85 -6.50 -16.31
C ILE A 457 -17.36 -6.54 -16.00
N PRO A 458 -18.02 -7.72 -16.00
CA PRO A 458 -19.44 -7.80 -15.68
C PRO A 458 -19.76 -7.14 -14.34
N GLY A 459 -20.67 -6.16 -14.31
CA GLY A 459 -21.12 -5.50 -13.07
C GLY A 459 -20.42 -4.20 -12.66
N THR A 460 -19.42 -3.74 -13.42
CA THR A 460 -18.72 -2.47 -13.14
C THR A 460 -19.38 -1.26 -13.84
N PRO A 461 -19.54 -0.11 -13.18
CA PRO A 461 -19.99 1.13 -13.81
C PRO A 461 -19.04 1.58 -14.94
N ARG A 462 -19.58 2.27 -15.97
CA ARG A 462 -18.89 2.70 -17.21
C ARG A 462 -17.59 3.51 -17.06
N ASN A 463 -17.12 3.81 -15.84
CA ASN A 463 -16.08 4.80 -15.54
C ASN A 463 -14.81 4.25 -14.88
N ILE A 464 -14.42 2.98 -15.05
CA ILE A 464 -13.13 2.47 -14.52
C ILE A 464 -11.94 3.30 -15.06
N ALA A 465 -12.01 3.72 -16.34
CA ALA A 465 -11.01 4.57 -16.98
C ALA A 465 -10.88 5.98 -16.35
N HIS A 466 -11.83 6.40 -15.50
CA HIS A 466 -11.84 7.71 -14.84
C HIS A 466 -11.31 7.71 -13.39
N TYR A 467 -11.19 6.55 -12.74
CA TYR A 467 -10.83 6.52 -11.31
C TYR A 467 -9.32 6.49 -11.05
N SER A 468 -8.49 5.97 -11.97
CA SER A 468 -7.04 6.18 -11.92
C SER A 468 -6.64 7.58 -12.39
N THR A 469 -7.44 8.21 -13.25
CA THR A 469 -7.27 9.62 -13.57
C THR A 469 -7.54 10.50 -12.36
N LEU A 470 -8.45 10.13 -11.44
CA LEU A 470 -8.68 10.87 -10.19
C LEU A 470 -7.47 10.83 -9.23
N ALA A 471 -6.62 9.81 -9.27
CA ALA A 471 -5.37 9.78 -8.52
C ALA A 471 -4.30 10.69 -9.14
N ASN A 472 -4.33 10.88 -10.47
CA ASN A 472 -3.40 11.75 -11.21
C ASN A 472 -3.93 13.18 -11.45
N SER A 473 -5.24 13.43 -11.36
CA SER A 473 -5.87 14.72 -11.73
C SER A 473 -6.00 15.71 -10.58
N THR A 474 -5.76 15.29 -9.34
CA THR A 474 -5.79 16.19 -8.17
C THR A 474 -4.67 17.24 -8.22
N LEU A 475 -3.66 17.08 -9.09
CA LEU A 475 -2.62 18.08 -9.33
C LEU A 475 -3.11 19.28 -10.16
N ASN A 476 -4.17 19.13 -10.97
CA ASN A 476 -4.64 20.18 -11.88
C ASN A 476 -5.75 21.07 -11.30
N ALA A 477 -6.47 20.60 -10.26
CA ALA A 477 -7.62 21.32 -9.71
C ALA A 477 -7.25 22.49 -8.76
N GLU A 478 -5.99 22.59 -8.31
CA GLU A 478 -5.51 23.73 -7.49
C GLU A 478 -4.90 24.89 -8.30
N ILE A 479 -4.67 24.70 -9.60
CA ILE A 479 -4.11 25.75 -10.48
C ILE A 479 -5.22 26.65 -11.07
N GLU A 480 -6.47 26.19 -11.15
CA GLU A 480 -7.60 27.01 -11.63
C GLU A 480 -8.32 27.81 -10.53
N ARG A 481 -7.78 27.85 -9.30
CA ARG A 481 -8.33 28.64 -8.17
C ARG A 481 -7.33 29.60 -7.51
N LYS A 482 -6.23 29.93 -8.19
CA LYS A 482 -5.40 31.11 -7.92
C LYS A 482 -5.28 31.91 -9.20
#